data_AF-D6RPU5-F1
#
_entry.id   AF-D6RPU5-F1
#
_cell.length_a   1.000
_cell.length_b   1.000
_cell.length_c   1.000
_cell.angle_alpha   90.00
_cell.angle_beta   90.00
_cell.angle_gamma   90.00
#
_symmetry.space_group_name_H-M   'P 1'
#
loop_
_entity.id
_entity.type
_entity.pdbx_description
1 polymer ?
#
loop_
_entity_poly.entity_id
_entity_poly.type
_entity_poly.pdbx_seq_one_letter_code
_entity_poly.pdbx_strand_id
1 'polypeptide(L)'
;MPTTTIPPFGSPLSHKFPQSIPLPPKPYDAVIDTAFHDAYASCVHHEAYAHSVQHEANATSNVTSNDDALRLIWPRLLGFLILEAPTDVGRNAMAGEILECQGDPEKMDALARFYMDHLIRSDQPDRQHLHPLMTRTRSKNTAAQPPSSRVRSSLNHEIIKLLRDP
;
A
#
# COMPACT_ATOMS: atom_id res chain seq x y z
N MET A 1 41.16 -17.18 -4.47
CA MET A 1 39.90 -17.09 -3.71
C MET A 1 39.27 -15.74 -4.03
N PRO A 2 38.06 -15.66 -4.61
CA PRO A 2 37.44 -14.37 -4.91
C PRO A 2 36.80 -13.79 -3.64
N THR A 3 37.31 -12.63 -3.23
CA THR A 3 36.77 -11.84 -2.12
C THR A 3 35.47 -11.19 -2.58
N THR A 4 34.33 -11.66 -2.06
CA THR A 4 33.02 -11.05 -2.31
C THR A 4 32.86 -9.83 -1.41
N THR A 5 33.07 -8.65 -1.98
CA THR A 5 32.83 -7.36 -1.32
C THR A 5 31.32 -7.10 -1.31
N ILE A 6 30.71 -7.23 -0.14
CA ILE A 6 29.30 -6.87 0.10
C ILE A 6 29.25 -5.33 0.22
N PRO A 7 28.45 -4.61 -0.58
CA PRO A 7 28.31 -3.16 -0.42
C PRO A 7 27.56 -2.82 0.88
N PRO A 8 27.89 -1.67 1.50
CA PRO A 8 27.26 -1.26 2.76
C PRO A 8 25.79 -0.89 2.54
N PHE A 9 24.91 -1.65 3.20
CA PHE A 9 23.54 -1.20 3.48
C PHE A 9 23.61 -0.01 4.45
N GLY A 10 23.14 1.16 4.02
CA GLY A 10 22.88 2.25 4.96
C GLY A 10 23.16 3.63 4.40
N SER A 11 22.30 4.09 3.49
CA SER A 11 22.02 5.52 3.40
C SER A 11 20.69 5.78 4.11
N PRO A 12 20.63 6.75 5.04
CA PRO A 12 19.38 7.13 5.68
C PRO A 12 18.43 7.66 4.60
N LEU A 13 17.32 6.96 4.42
CA LEU A 13 16.25 7.33 3.49
C LEU A 13 15.74 8.72 3.88
N SER A 14 16.17 9.74 3.16
CA SER A 14 15.48 11.03 3.12
C SER A 14 14.12 10.74 2.49
N HIS A 15 13.14 10.48 3.36
CA HIS A 15 11.80 9.92 3.09
C HIS A 15 10.89 10.87 2.29
N LYS A 16 11.32 11.31 1.11
CA LYS A 16 10.38 11.58 0.04
C LYS A 16 10.31 10.29 -0.76
N PHE A 17 9.15 9.66 -0.75
CA PHE A 17 8.81 8.63 -1.73
C PHE A 17 9.28 9.17 -3.09
N PRO A 18 10.07 8.42 -3.86
CA PRO A 18 10.74 9.00 -5.01
C PRO A 18 9.75 9.18 -6.15
N GLN A 19 8.95 10.24 -6.06
CA GLN A 19 8.02 10.71 -7.09
C GLN A 19 8.76 11.06 -8.40
N SER A 20 10.08 11.07 -8.40
CA SER A 20 10.93 11.34 -9.55
C SER A 20 11.72 10.12 -10.04
N ILE A 21 11.68 8.98 -9.34
CA ILE A 21 12.41 7.79 -9.77
C ILE A 21 11.42 6.85 -10.47
N PRO A 22 11.60 6.58 -11.78
CA PRO A 22 10.75 5.63 -12.49
C PRO A 22 10.96 4.21 -11.98
N LEU A 23 10.01 3.32 -12.25
CA LEU A 23 10.20 1.90 -11.94
C LEU A 23 11.42 1.36 -12.69
N PRO A 24 12.30 0.59 -12.04
CA PRO A 24 13.45 -0.01 -12.72
C PRO A 24 13.00 -1.00 -13.81
N PRO A 25 13.87 -1.32 -14.78
CA PRO A 25 13.58 -2.33 -15.79
C PRO A 25 13.20 -3.66 -15.14
N LYS A 26 12.25 -4.37 -15.76
CA LYS A 26 11.65 -5.63 -15.28
C LYS A 26 12.71 -6.59 -14.71
N PRO A 27 12.74 -6.83 -13.39
CA PRO A 27 13.73 -7.73 -12.78
C PRO A 27 13.29 -9.19 -12.73
N TYR A 28 12.01 -9.46 -12.99
CA TYR A 28 11.43 -10.80 -12.93
C TYR A 28 11.45 -11.50 -14.28
N ASP A 29 11.77 -12.80 -14.26
CA ASP A 29 11.72 -13.66 -15.43
C ASP A 29 10.27 -14.08 -15.72
N ALA A 30 9.83 -13.92 -16.97
CA ALA A 30 8.44 -14.17 -17.37
C ALA A 30 8.04 -15.66 -17.34
N VAL A 31 8.99 -16.59 -17.28
CA VAL A 31 8.75 -18.04 -17.24
C VAL A 31 8.79 -18.55 -15.81
N ILE A 32 9.76 -18.09 -15.02
CA ILE A 32 9.97 -18.56 -13.64
C ILE A 32 9.04 -17.84 -12.67
N ASP A 33 8.92 -16.51 -12.80
CA ASP A 33 8.25 -15.64 -11.84
C ASP A 33 7.01 -14.98 -12.44
N THR A 34 6.22 -15.75 -13.19
CA THR A 34 5.03 -15.29 -13.94
C THR A 34 4.17 -14.27 -13.18
N ALA A 35 3.75 -14.60 -11.95
CA ALA A 35 2.89 -13.72 -11.16
C ALA A 35 3.56 -12.37 -10.81
N PHE A 36 4.84 -12.39 -10.42
CA PHE A 36 5.57 -11.16 -10.09
C PHE A 36 5.87 -10.34 -11.34
N HIS A 37 6.25 -11.03 -12.42
CA HIS A 37 6.46 -10.41 -13.72
C HIS A 37 5.20 -9.69 -14.21
N ASP A 38 4.05 -10.34 -14.16
CA ASP A 38 2.79 -9.80 -14.68
C ASP A 38 2.26 -8.67 -13.80
N ALA A 39 2.31 -8.81 -12.48
CA ALA A 39 1.94 -7.75 -11.54
C ALA A 39 2.83 -6.51 -11.71
N TYR A 40 4.16 -6.72 -11.81
CA TYR A 40 5.11 -5.63 -12.03
C TYR A 40 4.93 -4.99 -13.41
N ALA A 41 4.70 -5.78 -14.45
CA ALA A 41 4.42 -5.29 -15.79
C ALA A 41 3.13 -4.44 -15.83
N SER A 42 2.11 -4.82 -15.06
CA SER A 42 0.90 -4.00 -14.89
C SER A 42 1.22 -2.63 -14.29
N CYS A 43 2.05 -2.59 -13.24
CA CYS A 43 2.50 -1.33 -12.63
C CYS A 43 3.28 -0.45 -13.62
N VAL A 44 4.21 -1.03 -14.40
CA VAL A 44 4.99 -0.29 -15.41
C VAL A 44 4.09 0.25 -16.53
N HIS A 45 3.12 -0.55 -16.99
CA HIS A 45 2.17 -0.10 -18.01
C HIS A 45 1.33 1.08 -17.50
N HIS A 46 0.91 0.99 -16.23
CA HIS A 46 0.12 2.02 -15.59
C HIS A 46 0.92 3.32 -15.36
N GLU A 47 2.19 3.22 -15.00
CA GLU A 47 3.10 4.37 -14.94
C GLU A 47 3.22 5.07 -16.29
N ALA A 48 3.42 4.31 -17.38
CA ALA A 48 3.51 4.86 -18.73
C ALA A 48 2.20 5.55 -19.15
N TYR A 49 1.05 4.96 -18.83
CA TYR A 49 -0.26 5.56 -19.08
C TYR A 49 -0.42 6.87 -18.31
N ALA A 50 -0.16 6.89 -17.00
CA ALA A 50 -0.21 8.10 -16.18
C ALA A 50 0.72 9.21 -16.71
N HIS A 51 1.90 8.85 -17.22
CA HIS A 51 2.83 9.80 -17.83
C HIS A 51 2.27 10.43 -19.12
N SER A 52 1.58 9.66 -19.96
CA SER A 52 0.91 10.19 -21.16
C SER A 52 -0.21 11.18 -20.83
N VAL A 53 -1.06 10.84 -19.85
CA VAL A 53 -2.16 11.70 -19.41
C VAL A 53 -1.65 13.01 -18.83
N GLN A 54 -0.57 12.97 -18.03
CA GLN A 54 0.01 14.19 -17.47
C GLN A 54 0.62 15.10 -18.55
N HIS A 55 1.24 14.52 -19.59
CA HIS A 55 1.79 15.29 -20.70
C HIS A 55 0.68 16.02 -21.49
N GLU A 56 -0.46 15.37 -21.73
CA GLU A 56 -1.63 15.98 -22.39
C GLU A 56 -2.27 17.09 -21.53
N ALA A 57 -2.39 16.87 -20.22
CA ALA A 57 -2.94 17.86 -19.29
C ALA A 57 -2.08 19.14 -19.25
N ASN A 58 -0.75 18.98 -19.20
CA ASN A 58 0.20 20.10 -19.21
C ASN A 58 0.19 20.89 -20.52
N ALA A 59 -0.07 20.22 -21.66
CA ALA A 59 -0.18 20.89 -22.96
C ALA A 59 -1.45 21.75 -23.08
N THR A 60 -2.51 21.39 -22.34
CA THR A 60 -3.84 22.00 -22.48
C THR A 60 -4.13 23.03 -21.38
N SER A 61 -3.48 22.94 -20.23
CA SER A 61 -3.80 23.77 -19.06
C SER A 61 -2.57 24.08 -18.20
N ASN A 62 -2.43 25.35 -17.77
CA ASN A 62 -1.40 25.81 -16.83
C ASN A 62 -1.73 25.51 -15.36
N VAL A 63 -2.78 24.73 -15.08
CA VAL A 63 -3.23 24.41 -13.73
C VAL A 63 -3.04 22.93 -13.50
N THR A 64 -1.86 22.53 -13.04
CA THR A 64 -1.62 21.19 -12.53
C THR A 64 -2.34 21.04 -11.20
N SER A 65 -3.39 20.22 -11.16
CA SER A 65 -4.00 19.86 -9.89
C SER A 65 -3.05 18.95 -9.11
N ASN A 66 -3.03 19.03 -7.77
CA ASN A 66 -2.20 18.13 -6.97
C ASN A 66 -2.53 16.64 -7.22
N ASP A 67 -3.76 16.35 -7.63
CA ASP A 67 -4.21 14.99 -7.95
C ASP A 67 -3.49 14.41 -9.17
N ASP A 68 -3.09 15.23 -10.15
CA ASP A 68 -2.35 14.78 -11.33
C ASP A 68 -0.93 14.32 -10.99
N ALA A 69 -0.29 14.98 -10.02
CA ALA A 69 1.02 14.57 -9.52
C ALA A 69 0.96 13.24 -8.75
N LEU A 70 -0.17 12.95 -8.09
CA LEU A 70 -0.37 11.70 -7.34
C LEU A 70 -0.58 10.49 -8.27
N ARG A 71 -1.09 10.69 -9.49
CA ARG A 71 -1.33 9.59 -10.45
C ARG A 71 -0.07 8.81 -10.82
N LEU A 72 1.11 9.45 -10.84
CA LEU A 72 2.37 8.75 -11.05
C LEU A 72 2.88 8.01 -9.81
N ILE A 73 2.42 8.40 -8.62
CA ILE A 73 2.92 7.85 -7.36
C ILE A 73 2.36 6.45 -7.13
N TRP A 74 1.09 6.25 -7.41
CA TRP A 74 0.39 4.99 -7.16
C TRP A 74 0.99 3.78 -7.89
N PRO A 75 1.19 3.81 -9.22
CA PRO A 75 1.81 2.68 -9.91
C PRO A 75 3.25 2.44 -9.45
N ARG A 76 4.00 3.51 -9.15
CA ARG A 76 5.37 3.39 -8.62
C ARG A 76 5.38 2.75 -7.25
N LEU A 77 4.47 3.16 -6.36
CA LEU A 77 4.34 2.59 -5.02
C LEU A 77 4.09 1.10 -5.10
N LEU A 78 3.12 0.66 -5.90
CA LEU A 78 2.82 -0.75 -6.08
C LEU A 78 4.02 -1.53 -6.66
N GLY A 79 4.68 -0.98 -7.68
CA GLY A 79 5.86 -1.62 -8.26
C GLY A 79 7.01 -1.75 -7.25
N PHE A 80 7.33 -0.70 -6.49
CA PHE A 80 8.36 -0.75 -5.45
C PHE A 80 7.97 -1.67 -4.28
N LEU A 81 6.69 -1.79 -3.93
CA LEU A 81 6.23 -2.73 -2.92
C LEU A 81 6.54 -4.18 -3.32
N ILE A 82 6.36 -4.55 -4.59
CA ILE A 82 6.75 -5.88 -5.09
C ILE A 82 8.28 -6.07 -4.95
N LEU A 83 9.07 -5.07 -5.36
CA LEU A 83 10.53 -5.14 -5.37
C LEU A 83 11.13 -5.25 -3.96
N GLU A 84 10.65 -4.40 -3.06
CA GLU A 84 11.21 -4.21 -1.72
C GLU A 84 10.48 -5.06 -0.65
N ALA A 85 9.51 -5.89 -1.06
CA ALA A 85 8.84 -6.81 -0.14
C ALA A 85 9.88 -7.69 0.57
N PRO A 86 9.94 -7.67 1.92
CA PRO A 86 10.99 -8.35 2.69
C PRO A 86 10.82 -9.87 2.73
N THR A 87 9.64 -10.37 2.36
CA THR A 87 9.32 -11.80 2.35
C THR A 87 8.58 -12.18 1.08
N ASP A 88 8.80 -13.40 0.59
CA ASP A 88 8.09 -13.91 -0.58
C ASP A 88 6.59 -14.04 -0.34
N VAL A 89 6.17 -14.31 0.90
CA VAL A 89 4.73 -14.33 1.27
C VAL A 89 4.11 -12.97 1.08
N GLY A 90 4.76 -11.90 1.56
CA GLY A 90 4.31 -10.53 1.36
C GLY A 90 4.29 -10.15 -0.13
N ARG A 91 5.35 -10.51 -0.86
CA ARG A 91 5.42 -10.26 -2.31
C ARG A 91 4.30 -10.96 -3.09
N ASN A 92 4.01 -12.21 -2.75
CA ASN A 92 2.90 -12.99 -3.34
C ASN A 92 1.54 -12.36 -3.05
N ALA A 93 1.30 -11.91 -1.82
CA ALA A 93 0.06 -11.23 -1.47
C ALA A 93 -0.13 -9.95 -2.29
N MET A 94 0.90 -9.09 -2.34
CA MET A 94 0.84 -7.84 -3.11
C MET A 94 0.66 -8.09 -4.61
N ALA A 95 1.40 -9.05 -5.19
CA ALA A 95 1.27 -9.39 -6.60
C ALA A 95 -0.13 -9.93 -6.93
N GLY A 96 -0.70 -10.77 -6.05
CA GLY A 96 -2.07 -11.25 -6.18
C GLY A 96 -3.09 -10.12 -6.21
N GLU A 97 -3.04 -9.21 -5.24
CA GLU A 97 -3.97 -8.06 -5.17
C GLU A 97 -3.82 -7.12 -6.37
N ILE A 98 -2.60 -6.91 -6.88
CA ILE A 98 -2.36 -6.12 -8.11
C ILE A 98 -2.97 -6.82 -9.32
N LEU A 99 -2.83 -8.13 -9.45
CA LEU A 99 -3.43 -8.89 -10.56
C LEU A 99 -4.96 -8.91 -10.48
N GLU A 100 -5.54 -8.93 -9.27
CA GLU A 100 -6.99 -8.81 -9.04
C GLU A 100 -7.55 -7.45 -9.50
N CYS A 101 -6.71 -6.41 -9.56
CA CYS A 101 -7.11 -5.14 -10.16
C CYS A 101 -7.32 -5.24 -11.68
N GLN A 102 -6.79 -6.28 -12.34
CA GLN A 102 -6.92 -6.50 -13.80
C GLN A 102 -6.42 -5.32 -14.65
N GLY A 103 -5.45 -4.55 -14.12
CA GLY A 103 -4.96 -3.33 -14.77
C GLY A 103 -5.94 -2.15 -14.76
N ASP A 104 -7.04 -2.25 -14.02
CA ASP A 104 -7.99 -1.15 -13.85
C ASP A 104 -7.34 0.01 -13.05
N PRO A 105 -7.29 1.23 -13.62
CA PRO A 105 -6.66 2.40 -13.00
C PRO A 105 -7.20 2.72 -11.60
N GLU A 106 -8.53 2.71 -11.45
CA GLU A 106 -9.18 3.16 -10.22
C GLU A 106 -8.95 2.16 -9.08
N LYS A 107 -8.98 0.86 -9.39
CA LYS A 107 -8.65 -0.19 -8.43
C LYS A 107 -7.18 -0.16 -8.02
N MET A 108 -6.26 0.04 -8.97
CA MET A 108 -4.84 0.16 -8.67
C MET A 108 -4.55 1.37 -7.79
N ASP A 109 -5.17 2.52 -8.08
CA ASP A 109 -5.06 3.72 -7.24
C ASP A 109 -5.61 3.48 -5.83
N ALA A 110 -6.77 2.83 -5.71
CA ALA A 110 -7.36 2.49 -4.42
C ALA A 110 -6.46 1.55 -3.60
N LEU A 111 -5.88 0.54 -4.25
CA LEU A 111 -4.95 -0.39 -3.64
C LEU A 111 -3.67 0.31 -3.15
N ALA A 112 -3.09 1.17 -3.98
CA ALA A 112 -1.89 1.93 -3.62
C ALA A 112 -2.14 2.85 -2.41
N ARG A 113 -3.30 3.52 -2.38
CA ARG A 113 -3.72 4.34 -1.22
C ARG A 113 -3.87 3.50 0.05
N PHE A 114 -4.51 2.34 -0.06
CA PHE A 114 -4.64 1.40 1.05
C PHE A 114 -3.26 1.06 1.63
N TYR A 115 -2.30 0.68 0.79
CA TYR A 115 -0.94 0.39 1.23
C TYR A 115 -0.21 1.59 1.82
N MET A 116 -0.35 2.78 1.23
CA MET A 116 0.27 4.00 1.76
C MET A 116 -0.28 4.34 3.16
N ASP A 117 -1.59 4.22 3.37
CA ASP A 117 -2.21 4.55 4.65
C ASP A 117 -1.96 3.48 5.73
N HIS A 118 -1.84 2.21 5.35
CA HIS A 118 -1.72 1.11 6.33
C HIS A 118 -0.30 0.64 6.59
N LEU A 119 0.62 0.75 5.62
CA LEU A 119 2.01 0.32 5.78
C LEU A 119 2.99 1.47 5.99
N ILE A 120 2.74 2.63 5.40
CA ILE A 120 3.71 3.75 5.42
C ILE A 120 3.36 4.77 6.51
N ARG A 121 2.08 4.93 6.83
CA ARG A 121 1.62 5.90 7.85
C ARG A 121 1.50 5.36 9.27
N SER A 122 1.54 4.04 9.48
CA SER A 122 1.46 3.42 10.80
C SER A 122 2.68 3.70 11.70
N ASP A 123 3.78 4.19 11.13
CA ASP A 123 5.05 4.43 11.84
C ASP A 123 5.20 5.86 12.40
N GLN A 124 4.15 6.68 12.39
CA GLN A 124 4.15 7.88 13.21
C GLN A 124 3.65 7.53 14.61
N PRO A 125 4.54 7.39 15.63
CA PRO A 125 4.07 7.41 17.00
C PRO A 125 3.40 8.76 17.17
N ASP A 126 2.10 8.73 17.43
CA ASP A 126 1.33 9.86 17.89
C ASP A 126 2.08 10.44 19.09
N ARG A 127 2.87 11.50 18.86
CA ARG A 127 3.45 12.34 19.91
C ARG A 127 2.34 13.19 20.53
N GLN A 128 1.21 12.58 20.83
CA GLN A 128 0.23 13.14 21.73
C GLN A 128 0.76 12.95 23.15
N HIS A 129 1.49 13.97 23.58
CA HIS A 129 1.44 14.48 24.95
C HIS A 129 1.66 13.46 26.07
N LEU A 130 2.93 13.12 26.32
CA LEU A 130 3.36 12.82 27.69
C LEU A 130 3.20 14.12 28.52
N HIS A 131 2.06 14.27 29.18
CA HIS A 131 1.93 15.23 30.27
C HIS A 131 2.79 14.77 31.47
N PRO A 132 3.45 15.70 32.20
CA PRO A 132 4.30 15.36 33.33
C PRO A 132 3.49 14.77 34.48
N LEU A 133 4.00 13.67 35.02
CA LEU A 133 3.85 13.16 36.38
C LEU A 133 3.07 14.07 37.36
N MET A 134 1.82 13.69 37.68
CA MET A 134 1.20 14.02 38.96
C MET A 134 0.60 12.74 39.55
N THR A 135 1.29 12.23 40.55
CA THR A 135 0.83 11.25 41.52
C THR A 135 -0.44 11.76 42.22
N ARG A 136 -1.54 10.99 42.23
CA ARG A 136 -2.44 10.99 43.41
C ARG A 136 -3.46 9.86 43.44
N THR A 137 -3.27 9.02 44.47
CA THR A 137 -4.27 8.40 45.36
C THR A 137 -5.44 7.63 44.75
N ARG A 138 -5.26 6.31 44.79
CA ARG A 138 -6.28 5.27 44.98
C ARG A 138 -7.35 5.70 45.99
N SER A 139 -8.55 6.00 45.51
CA SER A 139 -9.77 6.01 46.32
C SER A 139 -10.69 4.89 45.82
N LYS A 140 -10.94 3.91 46.68
CA LYS A 140 -11.89 2.84 46.47
C LYS A 140 -13.28 3.44 46.60
N ASN A 141 -14.12 3.37 45.57
CA ASN A 141 -15.56 3.44 45.74
C ASN A 141 -16.23 2.32 44.94
N THR A 142 -16.71 1.37 45.72
CA THR A 142 -17.63 0.28 45.44
C THR A 142 -19.02 0.87 45.13
N ALA A 143 -19.69 0.40 44.07
CA ALA A 143 -21.08 -0.07 44.06
C ALA A 143 -21.71 -0.01 42.65
N ALA A 144 -22.34 -1.14 42.26
CA ALA A 144 -23.54 -1.31 41.41
C ALA A 144 -23.57 -0.61 40.03
N GLN A 145 -23.78 -1.29 38.89
CA GLN A 145 -24.84 -2.25 38.56
C GLN A 145 -24.56 -2.89 37.17
N PRO A 146 -25.12 -4.08 36.83
CA PRO A 146 -25.09 -4.72 35.51
C PRO A 146 -26.40 -4.39 34.74
N PRO A 147 -26.78 -5.01 33.59
CA PRO A 147 -26.06 -5.89 32.64
C PRO A 147 -26.19 -5.45 31.15
N SER A 148 -25.58 -6.23 30.26
CA SER A 148 -26.20 -6.74 29.01
C SER A 148 -25.59 -6.32 27.66
N SER A 149 -25.40 -7.37 26.84
CA SER A 149 -25.26 -7.44 25.38
C SER A 149 -23.93 -7.04 24.73
N ARG A 150 -23.14 -8.06 24.35
CA ARG A 150 -23.03 -8.41 22.92
C ARG A 150 -22.32 -9.75 22.75
N VAL A 151 -23.13 -10.74 22.39
CA VAL A 151 -22.70 -12.02 21.84
C VAL A 151 -21.93 -11.75 20.55
N ARG A 152 -20.73 -12.33 20.48
CA ARG A 152 -19.92 -12.48 19.26
C ARG A 152 -20.59 -13.52 18.33
N SER A 153 -20.16 -13.48 17.07
CA SER A 153 -20.30 -14.48 16.00
C SER A 153 -21.58 -14.47 15.14
N SER A 154 -21.42 -14.06 13.88
CA SER A 154 -21.68 -14.90 12.70
C SER A 154 -21.21 -14.13 11.46
N LEU A 155 -19.97 -14.30 11.01
CA LEU A 155 -19.63 -15.11 9.82
C LEU A 155 -20.83 -15.57 8.95
N ASN A 156 -20.73 -15.19 7.68
CA ASN A 156 -21.00 -16.04 6.50
C ASN A 156 -22.41 -16.58 6.31
N HIS A 157 -23.40 -15.74 5.97
CA HIS A 157 -24.68 -16.25 5.42
C HIS A 157 -25.32 -15.44 4.27
N GLU A 158 -24.63 -14.47 3.65
CA GLU A 158 -25.20 -13.73 2.49
C GLU A 158 -24.56 -14.05 1.12
N ILE A 159 -23.76 -15.12 1.01
CA ILE A 159 -23.18 -15.56 -0.28
C ILE A 159 -24.04 -16.65 -0.98
N ILE A 160 -25.10 -17.18 -0.36
CA ILE A 160 -25.90 -18.28 -0.96
C ILE A 160 -27.40 -17.97 -1.01
N LYS A 161 -27.76 -16.75 -1.43
CA LYS A 161 -29.11 -16.50 -1.95
C LYS A 161 -29.02 -15.63 -3.20
N LEU A 162 -29.60 -16.16 -4.27
CA LEU A 162 -29.92 -15.50 -5.55
C LEU A 162 -28.96 -15.73 -6.73
N LEU A 163 -28.17 -16.81 -6.67
CA LEU A 163 -28.06 -17.76 -7.79
C LEU A 163 -29.36 -18.62 -7.89
N ARG A 164 -30.51 -17.98 -8.10
CA ARG A 164 -31.79 -18.66 -8.32
C ARG A 164 -32.76 -17.78 -9.13
N ASP A 165 -32.53 -17.83 -10.44
CA ASP A 165 -33.51 -17.88 -11.53
C ASP A 165 -34.40 -16.64 -11.81
N PRO A 166 -34.87 -16.50 -13.08
CA PRO A 166 -34.74 -17.41 -14.22
C PRO A 166 -33.85 -16.95 -15.38
#